data_AF-A0A3B0U387-F1
#
_entry.id   AF-A0A3B0U387-F1
#
_cell.length_a   1.000
_cell.length_b   1.000
_cell.length_c   1.000
_cell.angle_alpha   90.00
_cell.angle_beta   90.00
_cell.angle_gamma   90.00
#
_symmetry.space_group_name_H-M   'P 1'
#
loop_
_entity.id
_entity.type
_entity.pdbx_description
1 polymer ?
#
loop_
_entity_poly.entity_id
_entity_poly.type
_entity_poly.pdbx_seq_one_letter_code
_entity_poly.pdbx_strand_id
1 'polypeptide(L)'
;MKKLLLILPILIFYFNYKSFCQTDVAGKSCTDCHANLIKQPVVHAAAEDACDNCHVPNGDKHPQAGVKGFSLSEKMPDLCFICHDENTKKHIHPPAEEGECLICHSPHGSANKSLLVNAPPSALCAECHDLDMTNKRIKHKPVEEGNCQLCHDPHQSDFSNYLKEEKPKLCMDCHAKVKLEAGLKNLHPPFDDDCANCHETHSSDNKKLLISKMPGLCFECHDEIQAKIENSSVVHGIINDAKGCANCHSPHASNFDKFLLREEKELCLECHNKTIKTQTRTIPNINKMLKKGNSVHGAIENDGCVVCHNPHASNNPLLLVEPFPSGRYTNGNSEDFELCFSCHDSGLMDNEYGTTDTNFRNGNENLHFFHLKGANARNCNLCHNVHGSVNKHLIADKVRFGNWEMPVKFKVEGNGGSCNTGCHAERKYSRDAPNVVKPKPVRRTTLTARKPLSIPKKTDTLSGKGASVETPAARKAGTTREKPAAKKTPKYNVPQPDIKGVNYRVQFYTSIKPVNINKRMVDVVAKFSKYGIINQPENNLYKYQVGPFTNKREGKKIFESLKAMGYQVMLLEYNDNRRVRILLP
;
A
#
# COMPACT_ATOMS: atom_id res chain seq x y z
N MET A 1 -2.77 -7.02 100.45
CA MET A 1 -3.43 -5.81 100.98
C MET A 1 -4.94 -5.93 100.73
N LYS A 2 -5.81 -5.59 101.71
CA LYS A 2 -7.29 -5.42 101.65
C LYS A 2 -8.12 -6.57 100.99
N LYS A 3 -8.88 -7.38 101.77
CA LYS A 3 -10.35 -7.31 102.08
C LYS A 3 -11.25 -7.69 100.87
N LEU A 4 -12.39 -8.41 100.92
CA LEU A 4 -13.30 -9.00 101.94
C LEU A 4 -14.14 -10.10 101.18
N LEU A 5 -14.50 -11.32 101.65
CA LEU A 5 -15.66 -11.70 102.51
C LEU A 5 -17.01 -11.10 102.00
N LEU A 6 -18.15 -11.78 101.71
CA LEU A 6 -18.82 -13.01 102.22
C LEU A 6 -19.99 -13.51 101.30
N ILE A 7 -20.45 -14.79 101.48
CA ILE A 7 -21.87 -15.33 101.53
C ILE A 7 -22.87 -15.02 100.37
N LEU A 8 -23.82 -15.85 99.90
CA LEU A 8 -24.24 -17.28 99.94
C LEU A 8 -25.53 -17.33 99.01
N PRO A 9 -26.53 -18.25 99.03
CA PRO A 9 -27.14 -18.77 97.80
C PRO A 9 -28.63 -18.39 97.59
N ILE A 10 -29.28 -18.86 96.51
CA ILE A 10 -30.74 -19.09 96.42
C ILE A 10 -31.08 -20.07 95.27
N LEU A 11 -32.00 -21.01 95.52
CA LEU A 11 -32.63 -21.88 94.52
C LEU A 11 -33.87 -21.20 93.91
N ILE A 12 -34.28 -21.61 92.70
CA ILE A 12 -35.66 -21.98 92.27
C ILE A 12 -35.60 -22.22 90.74
N PHE A 13 -35.76 -23.44 90.19
CA PHE A 13 -36.93 -24.34 90.02
C PHE A 13 -37.83 -24.02 88.81
N TYR A 14 -38.19 -25.08 88.06
CA TYR A 14 -39.11 -25.16 86.89
C TYR A 14 -38.60 -24.46 85.59
N PHE A 15 -38.74 -25.03 84.38
CA PHE A 15 -39.73 -26.00 83.88
C PHE A 15 -39.12 -27.04 82.91
N ASN A 16 -39.73 -28.22 82.83
CA ASN A 16 -39.54 -29.13 81.69
C ASN A 16 -40.23 -28.55 80.44
N TYR A 17 -39.52 -28.46 79.30
CA TYR A 17 -40.18 -28.54 78.00
C TYR A 17 -39.43 -29.50 77.09
N LYS A 18 -40.19 -30.36 76.41
CA LYS A 18 -39.69 -31.53 75.68
C LYS A 18 -38.73 -31.10 74.55
N SER A 19 -37.45 -31.45 74.66
CA SER A 19 -36.64 -31.69 73.46
C SER A 19 -37.26 -32.86 72.72
N PHE A 20 -37.98 -32.57 71.63
CA PHE A 20 -38.42 -33.57 70.69
C PHE A 20 -37.18 -33.98 69.89
N CYS A 21 -36.39 -34.91 70.42
CA CYS A 21 -35.29 -35.52 69.68
C CYS A 21 -35.86 -36.24 68.46
N GLN A 22 -35.84 -35.52 67.34
CA GLN A 22 -35.83 -36.13 66.02
C GLN A 22 -34.63 -37.08 66.00
N THR A 23 -34.85 -38.32 65.58
CA THR A 23 -33.84 -39.38 65.70
C THR A 23 -32.67 -39.11 64.77
N ASP A 24 -31.60 -38.53 65.30
CA ASP A 24 -30.33 -38.38 64.58
C ASP A 24 -29.88 -39.74 64.07
N VAL A 25 -29.72 -39.85 62.74
CA VAL A 25 -29.01 -40.98 62.13
C VAL A 25 -27.52 -40.73 62.35
N ALA A 26 -27.07 -41.02 63.56
CA ALA A 26 -25.75 -40.66 64.05
C ALA A 26 -24.64 -41.09 63.08
N GLY A 27 -23.87 -40.10 62.61
CA GLY A 27 -22.61 -40.31 61.88
C GLY A 27 -22.70 -40.50 60.36
N LYS A 28 -23.83 -40.18 59.70
CA LYS A 28 -23.91 -40.13 58.23
C LYS A 28 -23.84 -38.70 57.71
N SER A 29 -22.95 -38.46 56.76
CA SER A 29 -22.80 -37.20 56.01
C SER A 29 -23.87 -37.07 54.92
N CYS A 30 -24.02 -35.87 54.36
CA CYS A 30 -24.86 -35.63 53.19
C CYS A 30 -24.42 -36.51 52.00
N THR A 31 -23.10 -36.70 51.82
CA THR A 31 -22.53 -37.40 50.67
C THR A 31 -22.65 -38.92 50.77
N ASP A 32 -22.85 -39.50 51.96
CA ASP A 32 -23.17 -40.94 52.12
C ASP A 32 -24.48 -41.33 51.41
N CYS A 33 -25.45 -40.42 51.37
CA CYS A 33 -26.74 -40.60 50.69
C CYS A 33 -26.79 -39.92 49.31
N HIS A 34 -26.13 -38.76 49.16
CA HIS A 34 -26.19 -37.91 47.97
C HIS A 34 -24.88 -37.90 47.15
N ALA A 35 -24.06 -38.95 47.24
CA ALA A 35 -22.76 -39.07 46.59
C ALA A 35 -22.74 -38.68 45.09
N ASN A 36 -23.85 -38.85 44.38
CA ASN A 36 -23.95 -38.53 42.95
C ASN A 36 -23.86 -37.02 42.65
N LEU A 37 -24.09 -36.13 43.63
CA LEU A 37 -23.92 -34.68 43.47
C LEU A 37 -22.44 -34.30 43.27
N ILE A 38 -21.52 -35.04 43.89
CA ILE A 38 -20.07 -34.78 43.90
C ILE A 38 -19.24 -35.85 43.16
N LYS A 39 -19.89 -36.72 42.37
CA LYS A 39 -19.21 -37.73 41.52
C LYS A 39 -18.83 -37.21 40.13
N GLN A 40 -18.98 -35.92 39.89
CA GLN A 40 -18.67 -35.32 38.59
C GLN A 40 -17.16 -35.16 38.41
N PRO A 41 -16.62 -35.25 37.17
CA PRO A 41 -15.19 -35.05 36.88
C PRO A 41 -14.58 -33.75 37.40
N VAL A 42 -15.37 -32.69 37.48
CA VAL A 42 -15.02 -31.40 38.10
C VAL A 42 -16.04 -31.15 39.20
N VAL A 43 -15.62 -31.28 40.46
CA VAL A 43 -16.45 -30.96 41.63
C VAL A 43 -16.23 -29.50 42.01
N HIS A 44 -17.25 -28.84 42.55
CA HIS A 44 -17.07 -27.53 43.16
C HIS A 44 -16.46 -27.73 44.55
N ALA A 45 -15.29 -27.14 44.82
CA ALA A 45 -14.55 -27.37 46.07
C ALA A 45 -15.40 -27.07 47.32
N ALA A 46 -16.24 -26.03 47.30
CA ALA A 46 -17.15 -25.70 48.41
C ALA A 46 -18.26 -26.74 48.65
N ALA A 47 -18.48 -27.67 47.73
CA ALA A 47 -19.49 -28.73 47.80
C ALA A 47 -18.90 -30.13 48.12
N GLU A 48 -17.57 -30.29 48.22
CA GLU A 48 -16.94 -31.59 48.44
C GLU A 48 -17.31 -32.21 49.81
N ASP A 49 -17.28 -31.41 50.88
CA ASP A 49 -17.61 -31.83 52.25
C ASP A 49 -18.46 -30.83 53.05
N ALA A 50 -18.54 -29.55 52.65
CA ALA A 50 -19.19 -28.47 53.39
C ALA A 50 -20.54 -28.02 52.79
N CYS A 51 -21.51 -28.95 52.71
CA CYS A 51 -22.82 -28.70 52.11
C CYS A 51 -23.62 -27.58 52.79
N ASP A 52 -23.38 -27.35 54.08
CA ASP A 52 -24.04 -26.37 54.94
C ASP A 52 -23.64 -24.91 54.67
N ASN A 53 -22.54 -24.68 53.94
CA ASN A 53 -22.20 -23.34 53.42
C ASN A 53 -23.30 -22.76 52.53
N CYS A 54 -23.96 -23.61 51.74
CA CYS A 54 -25.01 -23.21 50.80
C CYS A 54 -26.41 -23.69 51.21
N HIS A 55 -26.52 -24.67 52.11
CA HIS A 55 -27.79 -25.29 52.48
C HIS A 55 -28.11 -25.21 53.96
N VAL A 56 -29.32 -24.75 54.29
CA VAL A 56 -29.83 -24.73 55.66
C VAL A 56 -31.03 -25.67 55.82
N PRO A 57 -31.16 -26.40 56.95
CA PRO A 57 -32.37 -27.18 57.24
C PRO A 57 -33.60 -26.27 57.23
N ASN A 58 -34.64 -26.66 56.50
CA ASN A 58 -35.85 -25.84 56.36
C ASN A 58 -37.00 -26.22 57.30
N GLY A 59 -36.76 -27.16 58.22
CA GLY A 59 -37.72 -27.68 59.19
C GLY A 59 -38.48 -28.93 58.73
N ASP A 60 -38.41 -29.31 57.45
CA ASP A 60 -38.98 -30.56 56.97
C ASP A 60 -38.15 -31.78 57.44
N LYS A 61 -38.82 -32.94 57.53
CA LYS A 61 -38.15 -34.19 57.91
C LYS A 61 -37.26 -34.69 56.78
N HIS A 62 -35.99 -34.91 57.10
CA HIS A 62 -35.01 -35.52 56.21
C HIS A 62 -34.23 -36.63 56.94
N PRO A 63 -33.92 -37.76 56.29
CA PRO A 63 -34.32 -38.14 54.93
C PRO A 63 -35.78 -38.59 54.83
N GLN A 64 -36.52 -38.05 53.84
CA GLN A 64 -37.87 -38.49 53.49
C GLN A 64 -38.05 -38.43 51.96
N ALA A 65 -38.67 -39.46 51.37
CA ALA A 65 -38.86 -39.53 49.92
C ALA A 65 -39.76 -38.38 49.42
N GLY A 66 -39.32 -37.70 48.36
CA GLY A 66 -40.03 -36.58 47.75
C GLY A 66 -39.95 -35.24 48.50
N VAL A 67 -39.28 -35.18 49.66
CA VAL A 67 -39.20 -33.97 50.49
C VAL A 67 -37.79 -33.38 50.43
N LYS A 68 -37.68 -32.09 50.11
CA LYS A 68 -36.45 -31.32 50.22
C LYS A 68 -36.35 -30.78 51.65
N GLY A 69 -35.58 -31.43 52.52
CA GLY A 69 -35.37 -30.97 53.92
C GLY A 69 -34.38 -29.82 54.09
N PHE A 70 -33.86 -29.29 52.98
CA PHE A 70 -32.91 -28.20 52.95
C PHE A 70 -33.34 -27.16 51.92
N SER A 71 -33.18 -25.89 52.30
CA SER A 71 -33.28 -24.73 51.42
C SER A 71 -31.89 -24.17 51.14
N LEU A 72 -31.78 -23.18 50.26
CA LEU A 72 -30.55 -22.38 50.15
C LEU A 72 -30.44 -21.45 51.36
N SER A 73 -29.21 -21.17 51.82
CA SER A 73 -28.95 -20.21 52.90
C SER A 73 -29.35 -18.78 52.50
N GLU A 74 -29.09 -18.40 51.25
CA GLU A 74 -29.45 -17.12 50.65
C GLU A 74 -30.04 -17.31 49.24
N LYS A 75 -30.56 -16.22 48.65
CA LYS A 75 -30.98 -16.20 47.24
C LYS A 75 -29.79 -15.95 46.33
N MET A 76 -29.91 -16.30 45.05
CA MET A 76 -28.95 -15.86 44.03
C MET A 76 -29.25 -14.42 43.61
N PRO A 77 -28.23 -13.62 43.26
CA PRO A 77 -26.81 -13.99 43.21
C PRO A 77 -26.09 -13.95 44.57
N ASP A 78 -26.66 -13.34 45.60
CA ASP A 78 -26.05 -13.09 46.92
C ASP A 78 -25.38 -14.33 47.53
N LEU A 79 -26.04 -15.50 47.46
CA LEU A 79 -25.51 -16.82 47.86
C LEU A 79 -24.14 -17.13 47.27
N CYS A 80 -23.95 -16.82 45.99
CA CYS A 80 -22.69 -17.04 45.28
C CYS A 80 -21.64 -16.02 45.72
N PHE A 81 -22.06 -14.77 45.95
CA PHE A 81 -21.19 -13.66 46.35
C PHE A 81 -20.74 -13.70 47.83
N ILE A 82 -21.25 -14.65 48.64
CA ILE A 82 -20.65 -15.00 49.94
C ILE A 82 -19.16 -15.40 49.78
N CYS A 83 -18.80 -16.01 48.64
CA CYS A 83 -17.44 -16.50 48.37
C CYS A 83 -16.83 -16.00 47.04
N HIS A 84 -17.64 -15.58 46.08
CA HIS A 84 -17.17 -15.07 44.77
C HIS A 84 -17.26 -13.54 44.69
N ASP A 85 -16.36 -12.92 43.93
CA ASP A 85 -16.41 -11.47 43.71
C ASP A 85 -17.69 -11.04 42.98
N GLU A 86 -18.29 -9.93 43.41
CA GLU A 86 -19.44 -9.31 42.76
C GLU A 86 -19.11 -8.79 41.35
N ASN A 87 -20.14 -8.73 40.49
CA ASN A 87 -20.02 -8.11 39.17
C ASN A 87 -20.11 -6.58 39.30
N THR A 88 -18.97 -5.89 39.19
CA THR A 88 -18.82 -4.44 39.46
C THR A 88 -18.27 -3.63 38.28
N LYS A 89 -17.89 -4.28 37.17
CA LYS A 89 -17.36 -3.60 35.98
C LYS A 89 -18.47 -2.92 35.16
N LYS A 90 -18.05 -2.05 34.24
CA LYS A 90 -18.95 -1.19 33.45
C LYS A 90 -19.99 -1.92 32.59
N HIS A 91 -19.66 -3.09 32.05
CA HIS A 91 -20.54 -3.90 31.20
C HIS A 91 -20.69 -5.29 31.81
N ILE A 92 -21.81 -5.53 32.46
CA ILE A 92 -22.18 -6.84 33.02
C ILE A 92 -23.07 -7.57 31.99
N HIS A 93 -22.85 -8.87 31.83
CA HIS A 93 -23.62 -9.72 30.93
C HIS A 93 -24.96 -10.06 31.60
N PRO A 94 -26.14 -9.90 30.95
CA PRO A 94 -27.43 -9.94 31.66
C PRO A 94 -27.69 -11.19 32.52
N PRO A 95 -27.38 -12.43 32.09
CA PRO A 95 -27.54 -13.61 32.97
C PRO A 95 -26.68 -13.56 34.25
N ALA A 96 -25.57 -12.80 34.24
CA ALA A 96 -24.70 -12.59 35.39
C ALA A 96 -25.10 -11.36 36.23
N GLU A 97 -25.82 -10.40 35.66
CA GLU A 97 -26.43 -9.25 36.35
C GLU A 97 -27.72 -9.67 37.09
N GLU A 98 -28.55 -10.47 36.42
CA GLU A 98 -29.83 -10.99 36.93
C GLU A 98 -29.64 -12.19 37.90
N GLY A 99 -28.42 -12.66 38.09
CA GLY A 99 -28.08 -13.75 39.02
C GLY A 99 -28.51 -15.14 38.54
N GLU A 100 -28.70 -15.34 37.24
CA GLU A 100 -29.08 -16.60 36.61
C GLU A 100 -27.90 -17.58 36.48
N CYS A 101 -27.04 -17.65 37.51
CA CYS A 101 -25.78 -18.39 37.52
C CYS A 101 -25.93 -19.86 37.06
N LEU A 102 -27.07 -20.48 37.38
CA LEU A 102 -27.37 -21.89 37.10
C LEU A 102 -27.70 -22.21 35.64
N ILE A 103 -27.93 -21.21 34.79
CA ILE A 103 -28.03 -21.41 33.33
C ILE A 103 -26.68 -21.86 32.77
N CYS A 104 -25.57 -21.37 33.35
CA CYS A 104 -24.22 -21.69 32.90
C CYS A 104 -23.48 -22.66 33.82
N HIS A 105 -23.69 -22.62 35.15
CA HIS A 105 -22.87 -23.35 36.13
C HIS A 105 -23.66 -24.37 36.96
N SER A 106 -23.06 -25.54 37.18
CA SER A 106 -23.54 -26.55 38.13
C SER A 106 -22.81 -26.41 39.48
N PRO A 107 -23.47 -25.92 40.56
CA PRO A 107 -22.81 -25.50 41.80
C PRO A 107 -22.28 -26.66 42.67
N HIS A 108 -22.61 -27.91 42.33
CA HIS A 108 -22.03 -29.10 42.97
C HIS A 108 -20.87 -29.69 42.15
N GLY A 109 -20.99 -29.69 40.82
CA GLY A 109 -20.04 -30.34 39.94
C GLY A 109 -20.55 -30.54 38.51
N SER A 110 -19.64 -30.65 37.55
CA SER A 110 -19.92 -30.90 36.13
C SER A 110 -18.88 -31.83 35.49
N ALA A 111 -19.22 -32.43 34.35
CA ALA A 111 -18.24 -33.05 33.45
C ALA A 111 -17.27 -32.02 32.84
N ASN A 112 -17.63 -30.74 32.85
CA ASN A 112 -16.90 -29.66 32.17
C ASN A 112 -16.11 -28.79 33.16
N LYS A 113 -15.00 -28.22 32.67
CA LYS A 113 -14.21 -27.22 33.40
C LYS A 113 -15.05 -26.00 33.75
N SER A 114 -14.66 -25.30 34.82
CA SER A 114 -15.39 -24.15 35.37
C SER A 114 -16.86 -24.45 35.68
N LEU A 115 -17.17 -25.72 35.99
CA LEU A 115 -18.51 -26.20 36.35
C LEU A 115 -19.59 -26.00 35.27
N LEU A 116 -19.21 -25.78 34.00
CA LEU A 116 -20.16 -25.42 32.95
C LEU A 116 -21.17 -26.54 32.68
N VAL A 117 -22.46 -26.20 32.52
CA VAL A 117 -23.51 -27.21 32.24
C VAL A 117 -23.39 -27.81 30.84
N ASN A 118 -22.83 -27.07 29.88
CA ASN A 118 -22.60 -27.50 28.50
C ASN A 118 -21.18 -27.10 28.02
N ALA A 119 -20.63 -27.83 27.05
CA ALA A 119 -19.30 -27.60 26.49
C ALA A 119 -19.20 -28.11 25.02
N PRO A 120 -18.33 -27.53 24.17
CA PRO A 120 -17.43 -26.39 24.43
C PRO A 120 -18.21 -25.09 24.71
N PRO A 121 -17.56 -24.02 25.22
CA PRO A 121 -18.24 -22.78 25.58
C PRO A 121 -19.11 -22.20 24.44
N SER A 122 -18.70 -22.34 23.18
CA SER A 122 -19.54 -21.95 22.04
C SER A 122 -20.88 -22.69 21.94
N ALA A 123 -20.98 -23.95 22.39
CA ALA A 123 -22.24 -24.69 22.41
C ALA A 123 -23.20 -24.11 23.46
N LEU A 124 -22.68 -23.76 24.65
CA LEU A 124 -23.44 -23.06 25.69
C LEU A 124 -23.88 -21.66 25.22
N CYS A 125 -22.98 -20.88 24.61
CA CYS A 125 -23.32 -19.56 24.07
C CYS A 125 -24.39 -19.64 22.97
N ALA A 126 -24.38 -20.69 22.14
CA ALA A 126 -25.35 -20.90 21.07
C ALA A 126 -26.78 -21.22 21.55
N GLU A 127 -26.98 -21.48 22.84
CA GLU A 127 -28.32 -21.65 23.42
C GLU A 127 -29.10 -20.32 23.45
N CYS A 128 -28.43 -19.17 23.36
CA CYS A 128 -29.05 -17.84 23.33
C CYS A 128 -28.52 -16.91 22.22
N HIS A 129 -27.27 -17.06 21.78
CA HIS A 129 -26.66 -16.19 20.76
C HIS A 129 -26.62 -16.84 19.38
N ASP A 130 -27.04 -16.08 18.37
CA ASP A 130 -26.75 -16.40 16.98
C ASP A 130 -25.23 -16.28 16.71
N LEU A 131 -24.63 -17.36 16.22
CA LEU A 131 -23.21 -17.48 15.92
C LEU A 131 -22.91 -17.46 14.41
N ASP A 132 -23.85 -17.07 13.54
CA ASP A 132 -23.66 -17.07 12.08
C ASP A 132 -22.44 -16.25 11.62
N MET A 133 -22.09 -15.17 12.35
CA MET A 133 -20.86 -14.38 12.09
C MET A 133 -19.55 -15.17 12.27
N THR A 134 -19.60 -16.36 12.87
CA THR A 134 -18.48 -17.30 13.03
C THR A 134 -18.39 -18.33 11.89
N ASN A 135 -19.36 -18.36 10.98
CA ASN A 135 -19.57 -19.47 10.05
C ASN A 135 -19.12 -19.22 8.60
N LYS A 136 -18.36 -18.15 8.33
CA LYS A 136 -17.73 -17.93 7.01
C LYS A 136 -16.58 -18.92 6.78
N ARG A 137 -16.13 -19.02 5.52
CA ARG A 137 -15.21 -20.09 5.05
C ARG A 137 -13.88 -20.18 5.80
N ILE A 138 -13.33 -19.06 6.27
CA ILE A 138 -12.07 -19.00 7.01
C ILE A 138 -12.39 -18.48 8.40
N LYS A 139 -12.36 -19.37 9.39
CA LYS A 139 -12.63 -19.06 10.79
C LYS A 139 -11.36 -18.61 11.49
N HIS A 140 -11.48 -17.73 12.46
CA HIS A 140 -10.38 -17.43 13.37
C HIS A 140 -10.20 -18.61 14.32
N LYS A 141 -8.97 -19.09 14.52
CA LYS A 141 -8.72 -20.34 15.26
C LYS A 141 -9.39 -20.41 16.66
N PRO A 142 -9.35 -19.38 17.52
CA PRO A 142 -10.07 -19.40 18.80
C PRO A 142 -11.59 -19.63 18.64
N VAL A 143 -12.18 -19.09 17.57
CA VAL A 143 -13.61 -19.20 17.25
C VAL A 143 -13.92 -20.57 16.64
N GLU A 144 -13.06 -21.09 15.78
CA GLU A 144 -13.15 -22.45 15.22
C GLU A 144 -13.10 -23.53 16.31
N GLU A 145 -12.29 -23.31 17.35
CA GLU A 145 -12.18 -24.19 18.52
C GLU A 145 -13.26 -23.95 19.59
N GLY A 146 -14.21 -23.04 19.36
CA GLY A 146 -15.33 -22.74 20.27
C GLY A 146 -14.93 -22.00 21.55
N ASN A 147 -13.76 -21.35 21.56
CA ASN A 147 -13.15 -20.70 22.71
C ASN A 147 -13.43 -19.18 22.76
N CYS A 148 -14.70 -18.80 22.72
CA CYS A 148 -15.16 -17.40 22.80
C CYS A 148 -14.56 -16.65 24.01
N GLN A 149 -14.42 -17.35 25.13
CA GLN A 149 -13.92 -16.85 26.41
C GLN A 149 -12.42 -16.47 26.43
N LEU A 150 -11.68 -16.69 25.33
CA LEU A 150 -10.31 -16.19 25.20
C LEU A 150 -10.28 -14.69 24.92
N CYS A 151 -11.27 -14.18 24.18
CA CYS A 151 -11.38 -12.74 23.86
C CYS A 151 -12.48 -12.06 24.68
N HIS A 152 -13.57 -12.75 24.97
CA HIS A 152 -14.72 -12.23 25.71
C HIS A 152 -14.71 -12.72 27.17
N ASP A 153 -15.22 -11.91 28.08
CA ASP A 153 -15.57 -12.31 29.44
C ASP A 153 -17.07 -12.67 29.48
N PRO A 154 -17.46 -13.88 29.92
CA PRO A 154 -18.87 -14.29 29.92
C PRO A 154 -19.69 -13.65 31.05
N HIS A 155 -19.06 -12.94 31.99
CA HIS A 155 -19.73 -12.29 33.11
C HIS A 155 -19.66 -10.77 33.01
N GLN A 156 -18.47 -10.19 32.84
CA GLN A 156 -18.30 -8.73 32.91
C GLN A 156 -16.98 -8.19 32.34
N SER A 157 -17.05 -7.00 31.73
CA SER A 157 -15.86 -6.23 31.33
C SER A 157 -16.05 -4.71 31.45
N ASP A 158 -14.94 -3.98 31.48
CA ASP A 158 -14.93 -2.53 31.31
C ASP A 158 -14.96 -2.11 29.82
N PHE A 159 -14.69 -3.07 28.93
CA PHE A 159 -14.66 -2.88 27.48
C PHE A 159 -15.96 -3.36 26.80
N SER A 160 -16.30 -2.75 25.67
CA SER A 160 -17.52 -3.07 24.92
C SER A 160 -17.50 -4.51 24.37
N ASN A 161 -18.69 -5.08 24.17
CA ASN A 161 -18.87 -6.49 23.77
C ASN A 161 -18.17 -7.49 24.70
N TYR A 162 -17.99 -7.12 25.97
CA TYR A 162 -17.33 -7.90 26.99
C TYR A 162 -15.88 -8.32 26.67
N LEU A 163 -15.16 -7.58 25.81
CA LEU A 163 -13.76 -7.90 25.49
C LEU A 163 -12.89 -7.87 26.75
N LYS A 164 -11.93 -8.77 26.90
CA LYS A 164 -11.08 -8.85 28.11
C LYS A 164 -10.05 -7.73 28.23
N GLU A 165 -9.66 -7.15 27.10
CA GLU A 165 -8.64 -6.11 26.96
C GLU A 165 -9.04 -5.17 25.81
N GLU A 166 -8.51 -3.95 25.81
CA GLU A 166 -8.73 -3.01 24.72
C GLU A 166 -8.00 -3.44 23.43
N LYS A 167 -8.52 -3.05 22.27
CA LYS A 167 -7.81 -3.18 20.99
C LYS A 167 -6.83 -2.00 20.83
N PRO A 168 -5.62 -2.20 20.28
CA PRO A 168 -5.11 -3.43 19.67
C PRO A 168 -4.49 -4.43 20.66
N LYS A 169 -4.32 -4.10 21.95
CA LYS A 169 -3.59 -4.91 22.95
C LYS A 169 -4.09 -6.36 23.00
N LEU A 170 -5.41 -6.57 23.09
CA LEU A 170 -6.06 -7.89 23.08
C LEU A 170 -5.56 -8.80 21.94
N CYS A 171 -5.36 -8.24 20.75
CA CYS A 171 -4.87 -9.00 19.59
C CYS A 171 -3.37 -9.33 19.74
N MET A 172 -2.59 -8.39 20.26
CA MET A 172 -1.13 -8.49 20.38
C MET A 172 -0.65 -9.48 21.45
N ASP A 173 -1.51 -9.88 22.39
CA ASP A 173 -1.19 -10.89 23.39
C ASP A 173 -0.92 -12.28 22.75
N CYS A 174 -1.58 -12.58 21.64
CA CYS A 174 -1.31 -13.78 20.83
C CYS A 174 -0.53 -13.47 19.54
N HIS A 175 -0.80 -12.35 18.87
CA HIS A 175 -0.21 -12.02 17.57
C HIS A 175 1.19 -11.38 17.69
N ALA A 176 2.14 -12.10 18.30
CA ALA A 176 3.50 -11.62 18.59
C ALA A 176 4.25 -11.01 17.38
N LYS A 177 4.05 -11.53 16.15
CA LYS A 177 4.65 -10.92 14.94
C LYS A 177 4.11 -9.51 14.69
N VAL A 178 2.81 -9.30 14.89
CA VAL A 178 2.15 -8.01 14.67
C VAL A 178 2.53 -7.04 15.79
N LYS A 179 2.73 -7.54 17.02
CA LYS A 179 3.31 -6.79 18.14
C LYS A 179 4.74 -6.29 17.84
N LEU A 180 5.54 -7.05 17.09
CA LEU A 180 6.85 -6.60 16.59
C LEU A 180 6.73 -5.57 15.47
N GLU A 181 5.73 -5.70 14.59
CA GLU A 181 5.44 -4.72 13.54
C GLU A 181 5.05 -3.34 14.12
N ALA A 182 4.35 -3.32 15.27
CA ALA A 182 4.04 -2.10 16.02
C ALA A 182 5.28 -1.33 16.55
N GLY A 183 6.45 -1.96 16.58
CA GLY A 183 7.72 -1.30 16.95
C GLY A 183 8.51 -0.72 15.77
N LEU A 184 7.99 -0.80 14.53
CA LEU A 184 8.68 -0.32 13.34
C LEU A 184 8.51 1.19 13.14
N LYS A 185 9.48 1.81 12.46
CA LYS A 185 9.60 3.28 12.32
C LYS A 185 8.35 3.97 11.74
N ASN A 186 7.74 3.38 10.71
CA ASN A 186 6.61 3.95 10.00
C ASN A 186 5.38 3.04 10.20
N LEU A 187 4.48 3.41 11.11
CA LEU A 187 3.16 2.78 11.27
C LEU A 187 2.20 3.31 10.21
N HIS A 188 1.41 2.42 9.61
CA HIS A 188 0.33 2.77 8.70
C HIS A 188 -0.84 3.29 9.56
N PRO A 189 -1.44 4.48 9.30
CA PRO A 189 -2.39 5.07 10.25
C PRO A 189 -3.56 4.17 10.68
N PRO A 190 -4.19 3.36 9.80
CA PRO A 190 -5.23 2.40 10.21
C PRO A 190 -4.77 1.26 11.13
N PHE A 191 -3.46 1.08 11.34
CA PHE A 191 -2.90 0.07 12.24
C PHE A 191 -2.90 0.53 13.71
N ASP A 192 -2.86 1.84 13.95
CA ASP A 192 -2.93 2.45 15.28
C ASP A 192 -4.38 2.69 15.74
N ASP A 193 -5.34 2.36 14.86
CA ASP A 193 -6.79 2.44 15.06
C ASP A 193 -7.38 1.01 15.22
N ASP A 194 -8.70 0.85 15.10
CA ASP A 194 -9.36 -0.44 15.22
C ASP A 194 -8.94 -1.44 14.13
N CYS A 195 -8.38 -2.59 14.56
CA CYS A 195 -8.05 -3.71 13.68
C CYS A 195 -9.26 -4.19 12.85
N ALA A 196 -10.49 -3.97 13.34
CA ALA A 196 -11.74 -4.31 12.65
C ALA A 196 -11.97 -3.50 11.36
N ASN A 197 -11.29 -2.37 11.17
CA ASN A 197 -11.31 -1.58 9.93
C ASN A 197 -10.73 -2.34 8.72
N CYS A 198 -10.00 -3.43 8.94
CA CYS A 198 -9.46 -4.29 7.88
C CYS A 198 -9.73 -5.78 8.12
N HIS A 199 -9.94 -6.21 9.37
CA HIS A 199 -10.10 -7.61 9.74
C HIS A 199 -11.49 -7.96 10.31
N GLU A 200 -12.11 -8.99 9.75
CA GLU A 200 -13.30 -9.62 10.32
C GLU A 200 -12.88 -10.71 11.34
N THR A 201 -12.83 -10.32 12.60
CA THR A 201 -12.11 -11.01 13.70
C THR A 201 -12.62 -12.42 14.05
N HIS A 202 -13.85 -12.77 13.67
CA HIS A 202 -14.45 -14.09 13.95
C HIS A 202 -14.33 -15.05 12.77
N SER A 203 -14.78 -14.64 11.58
CA SER A 203 -14.63 -15.41 10.36
C SER A 203 -14.73 -14.50 9.13
N SER A 204 -14.15 -14.92 8.01
CA SER A 204 -14.22 -14.21 6.73
C SER A 204 -14.18 -15.19 5.57
N ASP A 205 -14.66 -14.79 4.39
CA ASP A 205 -14.39 -15.53 3.15
C ASP A 205 -13.03 -15.21 2.54
N ASN A 206 -12.33 -14.17 3.04
CA ASN A 206 -11.04 -13.72 2.54
C ASN A 206 -9.89 -14.24 3.42
N LYS A 207 -8.76 -14.55 2.78
CA LYS A 207 -7.54 -15.00 3.48
C LYS A 207 -7.07 -13.93 4.45
N LYS A 208 -6.50 -14.36 5.58
CA LYS A 208 -6.06 -13.48 6.68
C LYS A 208 -7.21 -12.69 7.34
N LEU A 209 -8.43 -13.23 7.27
CA LEU A 209 -9.61 -12.63 7.89
C LEU A 209 -9.89 -11.21 7.41
N LEU A 210 -9.63 -10.87 6.14
CA LEU A 210 -9.83 -9.51 5.64
C LEU A 210 -11.31 -9.23 5.34
N ILE A 211 -11.79 -8.00 5.60
CA ILE A 211 -13.18 -7.63 5.26
C ILE A 211 -13.43 -7.67 3.75
N SER A 212 -12.44 -7.29 2.94
CA SER A 212 -12.49 -7.33 1.47
C SER A 212 -11.16 -7.82 0.88
N LYS A 213 -11.11 -8.02 -0.45
CA LYS A 213 -9.89 -8.50 -1.14
C LYS A 213 -9.05 -7.32 -1.60
N MET A 214 -7.73 -7.48 -1.58
CA MET A 214 -6.83 -6.55 -2.28
C MET A 214 -7.01 -6.67 -3.81
N PRO A 215 -6.80 -5.58 -4.57
CA PRO A 215 -6.47 -4.23 -4.09
C PRO A 215 -7.65 -3.44 -3.51
N GLY A 216 -8.90 -3.92 -3.67
CA GLY A 216 -10.12 -3.25 -3.23
C GLY A 216 -10.09 -2.73 -1.79
N LEU A 217 -9.65 -3.55 -0.82
CA LEU A 217 -9.46 -3.15 0.58
C LEU A 217 -8.64 -1.87 0.75
N CYS A 218 -7.57 -1.73 -0.02
CA CYS A 218 -6.70 -0.55 0.04
C CYS A 218 -7.38 0.67 -0.59
N PHE A 219 -8.23 0.46 -1.60
CA PHE A 219 -8.94 1.53 -2.31
C PHE A 219 -10.09 2.12 -1.51
N GLU A 220 -10.56 1.47 -0.44
CA GLU A 220 -11.48 2.04 0.54
C GLU A 220 -10.92 3.33 1.20
N CYS A 221 -9.59 3.53 1.19
CA CYS A 221 -8.92 4.75 1.65
C CYS A 221 -7.89 5.35 0.65
N HIS A 222 -7.59 4.67 -0.45
CA HIS A 222 -6.62 5.11 -1.47
C HIS A 222 -7.26 5.25 -2.86
N ASP A 223 -8.36 6.02 -2.90
CA ASP A 223 -9.14 6.34 -4.09
C ASP A 223 -8.31 7.05 -5.18
N GLU A 224 -7.39 7.96 -4.82
CA GLU A 224 -6.48 8.59 -5.78
C GLU A 224 -5.60 7.57 -6.53
N ILE A 225 -5.17 6.51 -5.83
CA ILE A 225 -4.35 5.43 -6.41
C ILE A 225 -5.23 4.52 -7.28
N GLN A 226 -6.45 4.21 -6.83
CA GLN A 226 -7.44 3.50 -7.64
C GLN A 226 -7.70 4.25 -8.96
N ALA A 227 -8.08 5.53 -8.87
CA ALA A 227 -8.36 6.38 -10.02
C ALA A 227 -7.16 6.48 -10.96
N LYS A 228 -5.93 6.56 -10.43
CA LYS A 228 -4.72 6.56 -11.27
C LYS A 228 -4.53 5.22 -12.01
N ILE A 229 -4.78 4.09 -11.34
CA ILE A 229 -4.67 2.75 -11.95
C ILE A 229 -5.74 2.57 -13.04
N GLU A 230 -6.98 2.93 -12.76
CA GLU A 230 -8.12 2.78 -13.67
C GLU A 230 -8.02 3.68 -14.91
N ASN A 231 -7.47 4.90 -14.76
CA ASN A 231 -7.33 5.86 -15.86
C ASN A 231 -5.99 5.76 -16.62
N SER A 232 -5.12 4.80 -16.30
CA SER A 232 -3.80 4.63 -16.95
C SER A 232 -3.79 3.54 -18.02
N SER A 233 -3.14 3.80 -19.15
CA SER A 233 -3.01 2.82 -20.25
C SER A 233 -2.09 1.63 -19.92
N VAL A 234 -1.14 1.80 -18.98
CA VAL A 234 -0.19 0.76 -18.55
C VAL A 234 -0.20 0.64 -17.03
N VAL A 235 -0.82 -0.43 -16.53
CA VAL A 235 -0.80 -0.81 -15.10
C VAL A 235 0.31 -1.84 -14.83
N HIS A 236 0.94 -1.77 -13.67
CA HIS A 236 1.90 -2.77 -13.22
C HIS A 236 1.14 -4.04 -12.78
N GLY A 237 1.26 -5.11 -13.57
CA GLY A 237 0.44 -6.31 -13.43
C GLY A 237 0.50 -7.03 -12.07
N ILE A 238 1.53 -6.77 -11.24
CA ILE A 238 1.64 -7.34 -9.90
C ILE A 238 0.55 -6.83 -8.93
N ILE A 239 -0.01 -5.63 -9.18
CA ILE A 239 -1.10 -5.07 -8.36
C ILE A 239 -2.39 -5.89 -8.49
N ASN A 240 -2.56 -6.59 -9.61
CA ASN A 240 -3.78 -7.35 -9.92
C ASN A 240 -3.68 -8.84 -9.50
N ASP A 241 -2.61 -9.23 -8.78
CA ASP A 241 -2.51 -10.59 -8.22
C ASP A 241 -3.20 -10.70 -6.84
N ALA A 242 -3.22 -11.90 -6.27
CA ALA A 242 -3.93 -12.18 -5.01
C ALA A 242 -3.33 -11.51 -3.75
N LYS A 243 -2.11 -10.97 -3.82
CA LYS A 243 -1.49 -10.12 -2.79
C LYS A 243 -1.59 -8.64 -3.14
N GLY A 244 -1.67 -8.30 -4.43
CA GLY A 244 -1.84 -6.94 -4.94
C GLY A 244 -0.85 -5.95 -4.33
N CYS A 245 -1.37 -4.94 -3.62
CA CYS A 245 -0.58 -3.92 -2.93
C CYS A 245 0.45 -4.54 -1.95
N ALA A 246 0.11 -5.64 -1.29
CA ALA A 246 0.95 -6.32 -0.30
C ALA A 246 2.11 -7.15 -0.90
N ASN A 247 2.34 -7.06 -2.22
CA ASN A 247 3.62 -7.49 -2.80
C ASN A 247 4.74 -6.48 -2.57
N CYS A 248 4.40 -5.20 -2.41
CA CYS A 248 5.36 -4.11 -2.29
C CYS A 248 5.24 -3.37 -0.95
N HIS A 249 4.02 -3.22 -0.43
CA HIS A 249 3.72 -2.45 0.77
C HIS A 249 3.34 -3.34 1.95
N SER A 250 3.76 -2.98 3.15
CA SER A 250 3.22 -3.53 4.40
C SER A 250 1.90 -2.84 4.72
N PRO A 251 0.80 -3.58 4.98
CA PRO A 251 -0.48 -2.98 5.36
C PRO A 251 -0.51 -2.48 6.81
N HIS A 252 0.51 -2.82 7.62
CA HIS A 252 0.60 -2.48 9.04
C HIS A 252 1.69 -1.45 9.32
N ALA A 253 2.95 -1.81 9.02
CA ALA A 253 4.10 -0.99 9.39
C ALA A 253 5.37 -1.41 8.63
N SER A 254 6.31 -0.50 8.48
CA SER A 254 7.64 -0.77 7.91
C SER A 254 8.72 0.17 8.46
N ASN A 255 9.99 -0.21 8.29
CA ASN A 255 11.12 0.71 8.47
C ASN A 255 11.38 1.60 7.25
N PHE A 256 10.81 1.24 6.09
CA PHE A 256 10.99 1.94 4.82
C PHE A 256 9.84 2.92 4.54
N ASP A 257 10.14 4.00 3.85
CA ASP A 257 9.14 5.02 3.50
C ASP A 257 8.09 4.44 2.55
N LYS A 258 6.89 5.03 2.54
CA LYS A 258 5.71 4.50 1.80
C LYS A 258 5.37 3.04 2.16
N PHE A 259 5.75 2.60 3.36
CA PHE A 259 5.53 1.25 3.88
C PHE A 259 6.14 0.13 3.03
N LEU A 260 7.16 0.41 2.21
CA LEU A 260 7.78 -0.63 1.37
C LEU A 260 8.28 -1.81 2.22
N LEU A 261 8.16 -3.05 1.73
CA LEU A 261 8.59 -4.24 2.49
C LEU A 261 10.12 -4.32 2.66
N ARG A 262 10.87 -3.65 1.77
CA ARG A 262 12.34 -3.55 1.75
C ARG A 262 12.76 -2.18 1.20
N GLU A 263 14.05 -1.94 1.13
CA GLU A 263 14.62 -0.84 0.34
C GLU A 263 14.15 -0.95 -1.12
N GLU A 264 13.92 0.19 -1.79
CA GLU A 264 13.26 0.25 -3.10
C GLU A 264 13.95 -0.59 -4.17
N LYS A 265 15.27 -0.43 -4.30
CA LYS A 265 16.07 -1.13 -5.32
C LYS A 265 16.14 -2.62 -5.02
N GLU A 266 16.31 -3.03 -3.76
CA GLU A 266 16.21 -4.44 -3.37
C GLU A 266 14.83 -5.03 -3.72
N LEU A 267 13.75 -4.36 -3.31
CA LEU A 267 12.37 -4.79 -3.53
C LEU A 267 12.06 -5.01 -5.02
N CYS A 268 12.42 -4.05 -5.89
CA CYS A 268 12.25 -4.20 -7.33
C CYS A 268 13.06 -5.38 -7.88
N LEU A 269 14.28 -5.57 -7.41
CA LEU A 269 15.18 -6.61 -7.90
C LEU A 269 14.89 -8.02 -7.34
N GLU A 270 13.95 -8.20 -6.42
CA GLU A 270 13.44 -9.53 -6.04
C GLU A 270 12.74 -10.25 -7.22
N CYS A 271 12.03 -9.48 -8.05
CA CYS A 271 11.33 -9.97 -9.23
C CYS A 271 12.11 -9.67 -10.53
N HIS A 272 12.69 -8.47 -10.64
CA HIS A 272 13.42 -8.03 -11.85
C HIS A 272 14.87 -8.56 -11.93
N ASN A 273 15.18 -9.64 -11.21
CA ASN A 273 16.44 -10.41 -11.29
C ASN A 273 16.46 -11.52 -12.36
N LYS A 274 15.41 -11.63 -13.17
CA LYS A 274 15.28 -12.58 -14.26
C LYS A 274 14.49 -11.98 -15.41
N THR A 275 14.56 -12.61 -16.58
CA THR A 275 13.73 -12.22 -17.72
C THR A 275 12.29 -12.66 -17.44
N ILE A 276 11.36 -11.71 -17.35
CA ILE A 276 9.93 -11.98 -17.11
C ILE A 276 9.21 -11.97 -18.46
N LYS A 277 8.54 -13.06 -18.82
CA LYS A 277 7.65 -13.12 -19.98
C LYS A 277 6.21 -12.91 -19.51
N THR A 278 5.52 -11.93 -20.07
CA THR A 278 4.07 -11.76 -19.94
C THR A 278 3.40 -12.09 -21.26
N GLN A 279 2.06 -12.10 -21.29
CA GLN A 279 1.28 -12.27 -22.52
C GLN A 279 1.57 -11.20 -23.58
N THR A 280 2.02 -10.00 -23.18
CA THR A 280 2.16 -8.83 -24.06
C THR A 280 3.60 -8.33 -24.23
N ARG A 281 4.53 -8.69 -23.33
CA ARG A 281 5.92 -8.17 -23.36
C ARG A 281 6.90 -9.14 -22.70
N THR A 282 8.17 -9.02 -23.09
CA THR A 282 9.29 -9.63 -22.35
C THR A 282 10.07 -8.52 -21.65
N ILE A 283 10.10 -8.55 -20.33
CA ILE A 283 10.86 -7.63 -19.47
C ILE A 283 12.25 -8.26 -19.25
N PRO A 284 13.35 -7.55 -19.54
CA PRO A 284 14.69 -8.09 -19.37
C PRO A 284 15.09 -8.21 -17.88
N ASN A 285 16.11 -9.02 -17.61
CA ASN A 285 16.75 -9.12 -16.31
C ASN A 285 17.54 -7.83 -15.99
N ILE A 286 16.93 -6.93 -15.23
CA ILE A 286 17.53 -5.63 -14.85
C ILE A 286 18.68 -5.84 -13.86
N ASN A 287 18.54 -6.74 -12.87
CA ASN A 287 19.61 -7.03 -11.91
C ASN A 287 20.93 -7.43 -12.60
N LYS A 288 20.84 -8.23 -13.67
CA LYS A 288 22.01 -8.61 -14.48
C LYS A 288 22.63 -7.42 -15.21
N MET A 289 21.85 -6.44 -15.66
CA MET A 289 22.37 -5.23 -16.29
C MET A 289 23.12 -4.35 -15.28
N LEU A 290 22.55 -4.20 -14.07
CA LEU A 290 23.17 -3.43 -12.99
C LEU A 290 24.44 -4.11 -12.45
N LYS A 291 24.43 -5.43 -12.23
CA LYS A 291 25.59 -6.18 -11.70
C LYS A 291 26.71 -6.46 -12.72
N LYS A 292 26.39 -6.61 -14.01
CA LYS A 292 27.39 -6.83 -15.07
C LYS A 292 27.94 -5.50 -15.61
N GLY A 293 27.27 -4.38 -15.35
CA GLY A 293 27.70 -3.08 -15.85
C GLY A 293 28.91 -2.55 -15.10
N ASN A 294 29.99 -2.22 -15.81
CA ASN A 294 31.07 -1.38 -15.28
C ASN A 294 30.65 0.09 -15.15
N SER A 295 29.50 0.44 -15.75
CA SER A 295 28.87 1.76 -15.71
C SER A 295 27.38 1.53 -15.46
N VAL A 296 26.87 1.96 -14.31
CA VAL A 296 25.43 2.07 -14.00
C VAL A 296 25.00 3.52 -14.25
N HIS A 297 23.73 3.76 -14.56
CA HIS A 297 23.22 5.11 -14.73
C HIS A 297 23.09 5.82 -13.36
N GLY A 298 23.69 7.00 -13.21
CA GLY A 298 23.77 7.71 -11.92
C GLY A 298 22.41 7.87 -11.22
N ALA A 299 21.35 8.22 -11.97
CA ALA A 299 19.99 8.30 -11.43
C ALA A 299 19.50 6.99 -10.75
N ILE A 300 19.91 5.81 -11.21
CA ILE A 300 19.53 4.50 -10.63
C ILE A 300 20.45 4.12 -9.45
N GLU A 301 21.65 4.68 -9.41
CA GLU A 301 22.62 4.47 -8.34
C GLU A 301 22.34 5.36 -7.13
N ASN A 302 21.98 6.62 -7.37
CA ASN A 302 21.78 7.65 -6.35
C ASN A 302 20.31 7.86 -5.98
N ASP A 303 19.41 7.87 -6.96
CA ASP A 303 18.05 8.42 -6.81
C ASP A 303 16.93 7.36 -6.93
N GLY A 304 17.27 6.14 -7.37
CA GLY A 304 16.39 4.97 -7.35
C GLY A 304 15.75 4.58 -8.70
N CYS A 305 14.81 3.64 -8.65
CA CYS A 305 14.06 3.17 -9.81
C CYS A 305 12.89 4.11 -10.13
N VAL A 306 12.26 4.70 -9.12
CA VAL A 306 11.02 5.48 -9.29
C VAL A 306 11.19 6.85 -9.92
N VAL A 307 12.43 7.32 -10.09
CA VAL A 307 12.75 8.55 -10.85
C VAL A 307 12.36 8.43 -12.31
N CYS A 308 12.52 7.24 -12.90
CA CYS A 308 12.13 6.98 -14.28
C CYS A 308 10.84 6.15 -14.42
N HIS A 309 10.44 5.41 -13.38
CA HIS A 309 9.29 4.50 -13.41
C HIS A 309 8.21 4.86 -12.40
N ASN A 310 6.94 4.80 -12.81
CA ASN A 310 5.82 4.78 -11.88
C ASN A 310 5.46 3.32 -11.53
N PRO A 311 5.74 2.83 -10.31
CA PRO A 311 5.58 1.42 -9.97
C PRO A 311 4.12 0.95 -9.91
N HIS A 312 3.15 1.87 -9.97
CA HIS A 312 1.73 1.55 -10.00
C HIS A 312 1.17 1.53 -11.42
N ALA A 313 1.15 2.70 -12.07
CA ALA A 313 0.60 2.85 -13.41
C ALA A 313 1.11 4.12 -14.09
N SER A 314 1.16 4.09 -15.42
CA SER A 314 1.49 5.22 -16.27
C SER A 314 0.72 5.17 -17.59
N ASN A 315 0.62 6.31 -18.27
CA ASN A 315 0.18 6.37 -19.67
C ASN A 315 1.31 6.06 -20.67
N ASN A 316 2.57 6.03 -20.21
CA ASN A 316 3.73 5.71 -21.03
C ASN A 316 4.06 4.21 -21.00
N PRO A 317 4.59 3.64 -22.10
CA PRO A 317 5.10 2.27 -22.14
C PRO A 317 6.13 1.99 -21.04
N LEU A 318 6.26 0.73 -20.64
CA LEU A 318 7.22 0.28 -19.61
C LEU A 318 7.10 1.02 -18.25
N LEU A 319 5.92 1.56 -17.95
CA LEU A 319 5.62 2.30 -16.71
C LEU A 319 6.48 3.57 -16.56
N LEU A 320 6.94 4.18 -17.65
CA LEU A 320 7.81 5.35 -17.56
C LEU A 320 7.05 6.59 -17.03
N VAL A 321 7.69 7.44 -16.23
CA VAL A 321 7.02 8.64 -15.69
C VAL A 321 6.69 9.65 -16.79
N GLU A 322 7.55 9.77 -17.79
CA GLU A 322 7.44 10.69 -18.92
C GLU A 322 7.59 9.98 -20.28
N PRO A 323 7.22 10.64 -21.40
CA PRO A 323 7.40 10.10 -22.75
C PRO A 323 8.84 9.67 -23.07
N PHE A 324 8.94 8.50 -23.71
CA PHE A 324 10.16 8.01 -24.35
C PHE A 324 9.77 7.13 -25.55
N PRO A 325 10.44 7.22 -26.72
CA PRO A 325 9.96 6.55 -27.91
C PRO A 325 10.10 5.03 -27.80
N SER A 326 9.11 4.29 -28.31
CA SER A 326 9.22 2.84 -28.46
C SER A 326 9.90 2.47 -29.79
N GLY A 327 10.57 1.31 -29.84
CA GLY A 327 11.26 0.85 -31.05
C GLY A 327 12.70 1.37 -31.21
N ARG A 328 13.29 1.12 -32.40
CA ARG A 328 14.71 1.41 -32.70
C ARG A 328 14.95 2.71 -33.45
N TYR A 329 13.95 3.16 -34.20
CA TYR A 329 13.94 4.40 -34.95
C TYR A 329 12.70 5.19 -34.56
N THR A 330 12.78 6.52 -34.64
CA THR A 330 11.75 7.47 -34.24
C THR A 330 11.90 8.77 -35.06
N ASN A 331 11.01 9.73 -34.83
CA ASN A 331 11.23 11.10 -35.27
C ASN A 331 12.24 11.80 -34.37
N GLY A 332 13.10 12.62 -34.96
CA GLY A 332 14.12 13.40 -34.26
C GLY A 332 13.59 14.69 -33.61
N ASN A 333 12.54 14.58 -32.79
CA ASN A 333 12.06 15.66 -31.92
C ASN A 333 12.50 15.41 -30.48
N SER A 334 13.02 16.43 -29.79
CA SER A 334 13.48 16.30 -28.40
C SER A 334 12.31 16.13 -27.43
N GLU A 335 11.12 16.66 -27.75
CA GLU A 335 9.90 16.46 -26.97
C GLU A 335 9.50 14.99 -26.84
N ASP A 336 9.80 14.15 -27.84
CA ASP A 336 9.50 12.71 -27.79
C ASP A 336 10.36 11.95 -26.74
N PHE A 337 11.41 12.58 -26.21
CA PHE A 337 12.37 12.05 -25.22
C PHE A 337 12.33 12.82 -23.89
N GLU A 338 11.20 13.41 -23.52
CA GLU A 338 11.01 14.22 -22.31
C GLU A 338 11.52 13.54 -21.02
N LEU A 339 11.39 12.21 -20.91
CA LEU A 339 12.00 11.42 -19.82
C LEU A 339 13.49 11.69 -19.63
N CYS A 340 14.26 11.76 -20.72
CA CYS A 340 15.70 11.99 -20.68
C CYS A 340 16.03 13.46 -20.44
N PHE A 341 15.31 14.37 -21.10
CA PHE A 341 15.57 15.80 -21.03
C PHE A 341 14.98 16.51 -19.79
N SER A 342 14.33 15.74 -18.91
CA SER A 342 14.08 16.13 -17.51
C SER A 342 15.37 16.41 -16.72
N CYS A 343 16.50 15.78 -17.11
CA CYS A 343 17.80 15.92 -16.45
C CYS A 343 18.96 16.20 -17.42
N HIS A 344 18.86 15.83 -18.70
CA HIS A 344 19.87 16.09 -19.72
C HIS A 344 19.52 17.30 -20.60
N ASP A 345 20.53 17.98 -21.16
CA ASP A 345 20.32 19.10 -22.08
C ASP A 345 19.95 18.59 -23.49
N SER A 346 18.86 19.11 -24.08
CA SER A 346 18.41 18.71 -25.42
C SER A 346 19.33 19.19 -26.55
N GLY A 347 20.24 20.13 -26.27
CA GLY A 347 21.30 20.56 -27.18
C GLY A 347 22.15 19.40 -27.69
N LEU A 348 22.29 18.30 -26.93
CA LEU A 348 22.97 17.09 -27.40
C LEU A 348 22.31 16.49 -28.65
N MET A 349 21.02 16.75 -28.88
CA MET A 349 20.24 16.26 -30.01
C MET A 349 19.89 17.36 -31.01
N ASP A 350 19.65 18.58 -30.54
CA ASP A 350 19.16 19.69 -31.36
C ASP A 350 20.27 20.55 -31.99
N ASN A 351 21.45 20.64 -31.36
CA ASN A 351 22.56 21.45 -31.88
C ASN A 351 23.47 20.63 -32.80
N GLU A 352 23.49 20.97 -34.09
CA GLU A 352 24.37 20.36 -35.11
C GLU A 352 25.87 20.61 -34.82
N TYR A 353 26.18 21.76 -34.22
CA TYR A 353 27.55 22.13 -33.82
C TYR A 353 27.54 22.74 -32.41
N GLY A 354 28.54 22.36 -31.62
CA GLY A 354 28.75 22.84 -30.26
C GLY A 354 29.91 22.10 -29.59
N THR A 355 30.53 22.71 -28.58
CA THR A 355 31.64 22.09 -27.83
C THR A 355 31.25 21.62 -26.43
N THR A 356 30.08 22.06 -25.94
CA THR A 356 29.58 21.88 -24.57
C THR A 356 28.45 20.86 -24.45
N ASP A 357 27.66 20.69 -25.51
CA ASP A 357 26.45 19.84 -25.53
C ASP A 357 26.76 18.35 -25.35
N THR A 358 27.93 17.92 -25.84
CA THR A 358 28.36 16.54 -25.72
C THR A 358 29.88 16.35 -25.90
N ASN A 359 30.41 15.27 -25.32
CA ASN A 359 31.78 14.80 -25.55
C ASN A 359 31.90 13.82 -26.74
N PHE A 360 30.78 13.41 -27.34
CA PHE A 360 30.73 12.68 -28.60
C PHE A 360 30.65 13.67 -29.77
N ARG A 361 31.76 14.37 -30.02
CA ARG A 361 31.89 15.41 -31.04
C ARG A 361 33.22 15.33 -31.77
N ASN A 362 33.24 15.69 -33.05
CA ASN A 362 34.46 15.80 -33.86
C ASN A 362 34.78 17.27 -34.11
N GLY A 363 35.81 17.82 -33.46
CA GLY A 363 35.91 19.27 -33.32
C GLY A 363 34.62 19.83 -32.69
N ASN A 364 34.00 20.82 -33.31
CA ASN A 364 32.68 21.33 -32.95
C ASN A 364 31.49 20.54 -33.53
N GLU A 365 31.68 19.52 -34.36
CA GLU A 365 30.56 18.75 -34.95
C GLU A 365 29.93 17.81 -33.91
N ASN A 366 28.65 17.99 -33.60
CA ASN A 366 27.96 17.12 -32.66
C ASN A 366 27.61 15.77 -33.33
N LEU A 367 28.24 14.68 -32.89
CA LEU A 367 28.02 13.36 -33.51
C LEU A 367 26.70 12.71 -33.09
N HIS A 368 26.05 13.16 -32.02
CA HIS A 368 24.69 12.73 -31.70
C HIS A 368 23.67 13.28 -32.70
N PHE A 369 23.80 14.54 -33.14
CA PHE A 369 22.87 15.18 -34.07
C PHE A 369 22.63 14.33 -35.34
N PHE A 370 23.69 13.84 -35.99
CA PHE A 370 23.60 13.00 -37.19
C PHE A 370 22.88 11.65 -36.98
N HIS A 371 22.78 11.18 -35.73
CA HIS A 371 22.08 9.95 -35.38
C HIS A 371 20.67 10.21 -34.87
N LEU A 372 20.42 11.37 -34.24
CA LEU A 372 19.18 11.68 -33.53
C LEU A 372 18.23 12.64 -34.29
N LYS A 373 18.64 13.22 -35.43
CA LYS A 373 17.78 14.16 -36.20
C LYS A 373 17.11 13.52 -37.43
N GLY A 374 15.93 14.03 -37.78
CA GLY A 374 15.16 13.64 -38.97
C GLY A 374 14.13 12.52 -38.74
N ALA A 375 13.44 12.10 -39.80
CA ALA A 375 12.33 11.14 -39.73
C ALA A 375 12.75 9.67 -39.50
N ASN A 376 14.06 9.38 -39.54
CA ASN A 376 14.64 8.07 -39.25
C ASN A 376 15.71 8.19 -38.14
N ALA A 377 15.47 9.07 -37.16
CA ALA A 377 16.34 9.23 -36.01
C ALA A 377 16.46 7.90 -35.25
N ARG A 378 17.66 7.61 -34.76
CA ARG A 378 17.93 6.44 -33.92
C ARG A 378 17.43 6.73 -32.51
N ASN A 379 16.75 5.75 -31.91
CA ASN A 379 16.41 5.84 -30.50
C ASN A 379 17.69 5.75 -29.65
N CYS A 380 17.81 6.52 -28.56
CA CYS A 380 18.91 6.43 -27.60
C CYS A 380 19.21 4.97 -27.17
N ASN A 381 18.17 4.15 -27.02
CA ASN A 381 18.28 2.72 -26.65
C ASN A 381 18.89 1.80 -27.73
N LEU A 382 19.18 2.32 -28.92
CA LEU A 382 19.90 1.61 -29.98
C LEU A 382 21.43 1.64 -29.78
N CYS A 383 21.94 2.56 -28.96
CA CYS A 383 23.36 2.64 -28.62
C CYS A 383 23.60 2.52 -27.10
N HIS A 384 22.72 3.07 -26.26
CA HIS A 384 22.86 3.07 -24.81
C HIS A 384 21.94 2.05 -24.14
N ASN A 385 22.42 1.44 -23.05
CA ASN A 385 21.56 0.78 -22.07
C ASN A 385 21.39 1.70 -20.86
N VAL A 386 20.24 2.36 -20.78
CA VAL A 386 19.90 3.35 -19.74
C VAL A 386 19.93 2.82 -18.31
N HIS A 387 19.97 1.49 -18.10
CA HIS A 387 20.15 0.90 -16.77
C HIS A 387 21.62 0.76 -16.39
N GLY A 388 22.40 0.14 -17.28
CA GLY A 388 23.82 -0.14 -17.05
C GLY A 388 24.45 -0.92 -18.21
N SER A 389 25.75 -0.72 -18.41
CA SER A 389 26.52 -1.39 -19.46
C SER A 389 27.95 -1.69 -19.04
N VAL A 390 28.58 -2.66 -19.73
CA VAL A 390 30.00 -3.01 -19.57
C VAL A 390 30.95 -1.94 -20.11
N ASN A 391 30.49 -1.10 -21.05
CA ASN A 391 31.29 0.00 -21.61
C ASN A 391 30.98 1.32 -20.89
N LYS A 392 31.95 2.25 -20.97
CA LYS A 392 31.78 3.64 -20.49
C LYS A 392 30.62 4.35 -21.21
N HIS A 393 30.08 5.37 -20.55
CA HIS A 393 28.95 6.18 -21.05
C HIS A 393 27.69 5.35 -21.39
N LEU A 394 27.49 4.23 -20.68
CA LEU A 394 26.34 3.33 -20.80
C LEU A 394 26.15 2.71 -22.20
N ILE A 395 27.16 2.76 -23.07
CA ILE A 395 27.07 2.24 -24.43
C ILE A 395 26.97 0.71 -24.37
N ALA A 396 25.93 0.12 -24.97
CA ALA A 396 25.69 -1.32 -24.96
C ALA A 396 26.86 -2.11 -25.57
N ASP A 397 27.08 -3.36 -25.16
CA ASP A 397 28.01 -4.28 -25.85
C ASP A 397 27.40 -4.84 -27.14
N LYS A 398 26.09 -5.12 -27.09
CA LYS A 398 25.30 -5.59 -28.23
C LYS A 398 23.90 -4.99 -28.20
N VAL A 399 23.32 -4.82 -29.38
CA VAL A 399 21.90 -4.46 -29.53
C VAL A 399 21.21 -5.38 -30.53
N ARG A 400 20.00 -5.82 -30.19
CA ARG A 400 19.19 -6.67 -31.06
C ARG A 400 18.58 -5.86 -32.20
N PHE A 401 18.92 -6.22 -33.44
CA PHE A 401 18.39 -5.68 -34.69
C PHE A 401 17.70 -6.80 -35.47
N GLY A 402 16.35 -6.84 -35.41
CA GLY A 402 15.58 -7.98 -35.90
C GLY A 402 15.94 -9.27 -35.14
N ASN A 403 16.48 -10.27 -35.85
CA ASN A 403 16.98 -11.52 -35.27
C ASN A 403 18.49 -11.53 -35.04
N TRP A 404 19.21 -10.46 -35.39
CA TRP A 404 20.66 -10.35 -35.22
C TRP A 404 21.01 -9.62 -33.92
N GLU A 405 21.97 -10.16 -33.15
CA GLU A 405 22.67 -9.39 -32.12
C GLU A 405 23.84 -8.62 -32.75
N MET A 406 23.60 -7.34 -33.07
CA MET A 406 24.62 -6.46 -33.62
C MET A 406 25.58 -6.01 -32.50
N PRO A 407 26.90 -6.25 -32.60
CA PRO A 407 27.86 -5.71 -31.65
C PRO A 407 28.03 -4.20 -31.82
N VAL A 408 28.18 -3.48 -30.73
CA VAL A 408 28.50 -2.04 -30.70
C VAL A 408 29.92 -1.90 -30.18
N LYS A 409 30.90 -1.81 -31.09
CA LYS A 409 32.32 -1.74 -30.75
C LYS A 409 32.73 -0.27 -30.59
N PHE A 410 32.45 0.30 -29.43
CA PHE A 410 32.92 1.63 -29.04
C PHE A 410 34.26 1.54 -28.29
N LYS A 411 35.19 2.43 -28.62
CA LYS A 411 36.49 2.59 -27.94
C LYS A 411 36.69 4.05 -27.57
N VAL A 412 37.12 4.31 -26.33
CA VAL A 412 37.53 5.64 -25.88
C VAL A 412 39.03 5.80 -26.13
N GLU A 413 39.43 6.83 -26.88
CA GLU A 413 40.82 7.10 -27.26
C GLU A 413 41.17 8.55 -26.87
N GLY A 414 41.58 8.77 -25.61
CA GLY A 414 42.05 10.08 -25.12
C GLY A 414 41.04 11.24 -25.32
N ASN A 415 41.40 12.21 -26.17
CA ASN A 415 40.56 13.34 -26.57
C ASN A 415 39.41 12.96 -27.53
N GLY A 416 39.25 11.68 -27.86
CA GLY A 416 38.30 11.20 -28.86
C GLY A 416 37.87 9.75 -28.64
N GLY A 417 37.67 9.03 -29.74
CA GLY A 417 37.30 7.63 -29.72
C GLY A 417 37.07 7.05 -31.12
N SER A 418 36.76 5.75 -31.16
CA SER A 418 36.26 5.08 -32.36
C SER A 418 34.94 4.37 -32.09
N CYS A 419 34.12 4.27 -33.13
CA CYS A 419 32.91 3.44 -33.12
C CYS A 419 32.84 2.61 -34.39
N ASN A 420 32.67 1.30 -34.23
CA ASN A 420 32.38 0.36 -35.29
C ASN A 420 31.07 -0.36 -34.94
N THR A 421 30.07 -0.22 -35.82
CA THR A 421 28.76 -0.85 -35.67
C THR A 421 28.46 -1.68 -36.91
N GLY A 422 27.45 -2.54 -36.86
CA GLY A 422 26.92 -3.18 -38.06
C GLY A 422 26.33 -2.22 -39.10
N CYS A 423 26.23 -0.91 -38.80
CA CYS A 423 25.68 0.09 -39.72
C CYS A 423 26.73 0.87 -40.52
N HIS A 424 27.99 0.92 -40.08
CA HIS A 424 29.08 1.60 -40.78
C HIS A 424 30.46 1.04 -40.38
N ALA A 425 31.43 1.10 -41.31
CA ALA A 425 32.83 0.81 -41.01
C ALA A 425 33.36 1.67 -39.84
N GLU A 426 34.47 1.27 -39.21
CA GLU A 426 35.03 2.00 -38.04
C GLU A 426 35.24 3.48 -38.37
N ARG A 427 34.59 4.36 -37.60
CA ARG A 427 34.77 5.80 -37.67
C ARG A 427 35.48 6.27 -36.41
N LYS A 428 36.50 7.11 -36.58
CA LYS A 428 37.22 7.79 -35.50
C LYS A 428 36.76 9.24 -35.40
N TYR A 429 36.85 9.81 -34.20
CA TYR A 429 36.60 11.22 -33.95
C TYR A 429 37.60 11.75 -32.91
N SER A 430 37.89 13.05 -32.97
CA SER A 430 38.69 13.77 -31.97
C SER A 430 38.02 15.08 -31.60
N ARG A 431 37.95 15.40 -30.30
CA ARG A 431 37.43 16.69 -29.81
C ARG A 431 38.35 17.88 -30.14
N ASP A 432 39.60 17.60 -30.54
CA ASP A 432 40.61 18.58 -30.93
C ASP A 432 40.80 18.64 -32.46
N ALA A 433 39.97 17.92 -33.23
CA ALA A 433 39.92 18.08 -34.68
C ALA A 433 39.53 19.52 -35.07
N PRO A 434 39.98 20.05 -36.22
CA PRO A 434 39.64 21.39 -36.66
C PRO A 434 38.13 21.63 -36.69
N ASN A 435 37.69 22.75 -36.12
CA ASN A 435 36.28 23.11 -36.13
C ASN A 435 35.77 23.29 -37.57
N VAL A 436 34.64 22.67 -37.88
CA VAL A 436 33.94 22.90 -39.15
C VAL A 436 33.36 24.31 -39.13
N VAL A 437 33.91 25.14 -40.02
CA VAL A 437 33.36 26.45 -40.36
C VAL A 437 32.20 26.21 -41.31
N LYS A 438 30.97 26.52 -40.89
CA LYS A 438 29.79 26.47 -41.78
C LYS A 438 30.11 27.23 -43.07
N PRO A 439 29.98 26.61 -44.26
CA PRO A 439 29.91 27.41 -45.49
C PRO A 439 28.74 28.38 -45.33
N LYS A 440 28.98 29.67 -45.58
CA LYS A 440 27.91 30.69 -45.53
C LYS A 440 26.74 30.19 -46.38
N PRO A 441 25.48 30.32 -45.91
CA PRO A 441 24.33 29.88 -46.69
C PRO A 441 24.36 30.61 -48.02
N VAL A 442 24.66 29.88 -49.10
CA VAL A 442 24.63 30.42 -50.46
C VAL A 442 23.19 30.84 -50.69
N ARG A 443 22.96 32.16 -50.79
CA ARG A 443 21.66 32.68 -51.23
C ARG A 443 21.31 31.98 -52.53
N ARG A 444 20.32 31.08 -52.49
CA ARG A 444 19.67 30.61 -53.72
C ARG A 444 19.08 31.85 -54.38
N THR A 445 19.74 32.31 -55.44
CA THR A 445 19.17 33.28 -56.36
C THR A 445 17.84 32.72 -56.85
N THR A 446 16.80 33.54 -56.78
CA THR A 446 15.45 33.19 -57.21
C THR A 446 15.44 32.89 -58.71
N LEU A 447 15.54 31.62 -59.07
CA LEU A 447 15.17 31.16 -60.40
C LEU A 447 13.65 31.18 -60.49
N THR A 448 13.15 32.04 -61.36
CA THR A 448 11.73 32.21 -61.67
C THR A 448 11.11 30.90 -62.14
N ALA A 449 9.88 30.64 -61.68
CA ALA A 449 9.16 29.43 -62.00
C ALA A 449 8.95 29.29 -63.53
N ARG A 450 9.38 28.16 -64.10
CA ARG A 450 8.91 27.72 -65.42
C ARG A 450 7.70 26.80 -65.26
N LYS A 451 6.69 26.98 -66.12
CA LYS A 451 5.47 26.15 -66.19
C LYS A 451 5.83 24.65 -66.31
N PRO A 452 5.03 23.75 -65.70
CA PRO A 452 5.17 22.32 -65.96
C PRO A 452 4.76 21.99 -67.40
N LEU A 453 5.59 21.21 -68.10
CA LEU A 453 5.21 20.57 -69.36
C LEU A 453 4.43 19.27 -69.09
N SER A 454 3.40 19.04 -69.90
CA SER A 454 2.57 17.83 -69.91
C SER A 454 3.05 16.83 -70.97
N ILE A 455 3.32 15.59 -70.57
CA ILE A 455 3.54 14.42 -71.47
C ILE A 455 2.94 13.16 -70.77
N PRO A 456 2.63 12.03 -71.45
CA PRO A 456 1.24 11.61 -71.62
C PRO A 456 0.90 10.21 -71.05
N LYS A 457 -0.39 9.84 -71.11
CA LYS A 457 -0.91 8.48 -70.80
C LYS A 457 -0.96 7.59 -72.05
N LYS A 458 -0.74 6.27 -71.83
CA LYS A 458 -1.07 5.03 -72.62
C LYS A 458 0.18 4.12 -72.70
N THR A 459 0.13 2.78 -72.71
CA THR A 459 -0.96 1.76 -72.74
C THR A 459 -0.42 0.39 -72.24
N ASP A 460 -1.29 -0.51 -71.76
CA ASP A 460 -1.50 -1.94 -72.13
C ASP A 460 -0.29 -2.80 -72.64
N THR A 461 -0.14 -4.13 -72.39
CA THR A 461 -1.08 -5.21 -71.97
C THR A 461 -0.32 -6.53 -71.66
N LEU A 462 -0.91 -7.42 -70.81
CA LEU A 462 -0.97 -8.92 -70.89
C LEU A 462 0.36 -9.76 -70.98
N SER A 463 0.44 -11.06 -70.62
CA SER A 463 -0.51 -12.06 -70.06
C SER A 463 0.25 -13.24 -69.41
N GLY A 464 -0.35 -13.93 -68.43
CA GLY A 464 0.07 -15.27 -67.97
C GLY A 464 -0.94 -15.95 -67.01
N LYS A 465 -1.80 -16.83 -67.54
CA LYS A 465 -2.74 -17.70 -66.77
C LYS A 465 -1.94 -18.85 -66.09
N GLY A 466 -2.31 -19.55 -65.01
CA GLY A 466 -3.47 -19.63 -64.10
C GLY A 466 -3.12 -20.64 -62.95
N ALA A 467 -4.01 -21.31 -62.20
CA ALA A 467 -5.47 -21.28 -62.07
C ALA A 467 -5.96 -21.97 -60.76
N SER A 468 -7.04 -21.43 -60.17
CA SER A 468 -8.16 -22.06 -59.42
C SER A 468 -8.02 -23.35 -58.55
N VAL A 469 -8.44 -23.26 -57.28
CA VAL A 469 -9.37 -24.19 -56.57
C VAL A 469 -10.28 -23.37 -55.63
N GLU A 470 -11.43 -23.93 -55.23
CA GLU A 470 -12.66 -23.28 -54.76
C GLU A 470 -12.76 -22.94 -53.26
N THR A 471 -13.81 -22.18 -52.90
CA THR A 471 -14.25 -21.88 -51.53
C THR A 471 -15.34 -22.85 -51.05
N PRO A 472 -15.54 -22.96 -49.72
CA PRO A 472 -16.90 -23.16 -49.22
C PRO A 472 -17.32 -22.24 -48.06
N ALA A 473 -18.52 -21.67 -48.24
CA ALA A 473 -19.57 -21.37 -47.26
C ALA A 473 -19.26 -20.70 -45.90
N ALA A 474 -19.86 -19.52 -45.69
CA ALA A 474 -20.10 -18.95 -44.37
C ALA A 474 -21.40 -19.50 -43.73
N ARG A 475 -21.42 -19.66 -42.40
CA ARG A 475 -22.66 -19.76 -41.59
C ARG A 475 -22.84 -18.52 -40.72
N LYS A 476 -24.10 -18.09 -40.56
CA LYS A 476 -24.52 -16.84 -39.91
C LYS A 476 -24.66 -16.97 -38.39
N ALA A 477 -24.27 -15.93 -37.66
CA ALA A 477 -25.02 -15.34 -36.55
C ALA A 477 -24.44 -13.93 -36.28
N GLY A 478 -25.21 -12.86 -36.00
CA GLY A 478 -26.66 -12.77 -35.93
C GLY A 478 -27.19 -12.06 -34.69
N THR A 479 -26.76 -10.83 -34.41
CA THR A 479 -27.49 -9.92 -33.50
C THR A 479 -27.37 -8.46 -33.94
N THR A 480 -28.50 -7.77 -33.93
CA THR A 480 -28.61 -6.33 -34.15
C THR A 480 -28.07 -5.56 -32.95
N ARG A 481 -27.35 -4.46 -33.19
CA ARG A 481 -27.11 -3.44 -32.16
C ARG A 481 -27.38 -2.07 -32.77
N GLU A 482 -28.39 -1.39 -32.24
CA GLU A 482 -28.71 -0.01 -32.60
C GLU A 482 -27.50 0.89 -32.35
N LYS A 483 -27.34 1.95 -33.15
CA LYS A 483 -26.37 3.02 -32.86
C LYS A 483 -26.91 3.86 -31.70
N PRO A 484 -26.26 3.91 -30.53
CA PRO A 484 -26.47 5.02 -29.61
C PRO A 484 -25.89 6.28 -30.27
N ALA A 485 -26.62 7.38 -30.22
CA ALA A 485 -26.18 8.65 -30.78
C ALA A 485 -24.80 9.06 -30.22
N ALA A 486 -23.98 9.71 -31.05
CA ALA A 486 -22.70 10.25 -30.65
C ALA A 486 -22.87 11.38 -29.62
N LYS A 487 -22.97 11.02 -28.33
CA LYS A 487 -22.82 11.98 -27.24
C LYS A 487 -21.39 12.50 -27.28
N LYS A 488 -21.25 13.79 -27.59
CA LYS A 488 -19.98 14.51 -27.60
C LYS A 488 -19.29 14.27 -26.26
N THR A 489 -18.06 13.75 -26.29
CA THR A 489 -17.22 13.66 -25.11
C THR A 489 -17.00 15.06 -24.53
N PRO A 490 -17.13 15.26 -23.20
CA PRO A 490 -16.62 16.47 -22.58
C PRO A 490 -15.09 16.40 -22.67
N LYS A 491 -14.52 17.20 -23.58
CA LYS A 491 -13.08 17.42 -23.63
C LYS A 491 -12.66 18.15 -22.36
N TYR A 492 -12.21 17.42 -21.35
CA TYR A 492 -11.40 17.99 -20.28
C TYR A 492 -9.99 18.25 -20.81
N ASN A 493 -9.90 19.27 -21.69
CA ASN A 493 -8.69 20.08 -21.74
C ASN A 493 -8.53 20.67 -20.33
N VAL A 494 -7.55 20.19 -19.57
CA VAL A 494 -6.74 21.15 -18.82
C VAL A 494 -5.88 21.81 -19.90
N PRO A 495 -6.12 23.08 -20.27
CA PRO A 495 -5.24 23.73 -21.20
C PRO A 495 -3.88 23.84 -20.50
N GLN A 496 -2.87 23.10 -20.97
CA GLN A 496 -1.56 23.72 -21.05
C GLN A 496 -1.76 24.91 -22.00
N PRO A 497 -1.65 26.15 -21.50
CA PRO A 497 -1.90 27.29 -22.35
C PRO A 497 -0.83 27.34 -23.45
N ASP A 498 -1.27 27.48 -24.70
CA ASP A 498 -0.41 27.79 -25.85
C ASP A 498 0.05 29.25 -25.71
N ILE A 499 0.95 29.51 -24.76
CA ILE A 499 1.38 30.88 -24.43
C ILE A 499 2.44 31.35 -25.42
N LYS A 500 1.96 32.00 -26.48
CA LYS A 500 2.74 32.97 -27.23
C LYS A 500 2.86 34.23 -26.36
N GLY A 501 4.01 34.44 -25.73
CA GLY A 501 4.26 35.60 -24.88
C GLY A 501 5.23 35.38 -23.72
N VAL A 502 5.76 36.49 -23.20
CA VAL A 502 6.66 36.51 -22.05
C VAL A 502 5.92 36.15 -20.76
N ASN A 503 6.40 35.12 -20.07
CA ASN A 503 5.85 34.62 -18.82
C ASN A 503 6.84 34.74 -17.66
N TYR A 504 6.32 34.77 -16.44
CA TYR A 504 7.10 34.90 -15.21
C TYR A 504 6.85 33.71 -14.28
N ARG A 505 7.88 33.28 -13.55
CA ARG A 505 7.75 32.36 -12.40
C ARG A 505 8.56 32.89 -11.23
N VAL A 506 8.18 32.53 -10.01
CA VAL A 506 8.99 32.73 -8.81
C VAL A 506 9.51 31.37 -8.37
N GLN A 507 10.82 31.25 -8.22
CA GLN A 507 11.47 30.06 -7.65
C GLN A 507 11.99 30.39 -6.26
N PHE A 508 11.88 29.49 -5.29
CA PHE A 508 12.46 29.70 -3.96
C PHE A 508 12.98 28.41 -3.32
N TYR A 509 13.85 28.57 -2.32
CA TYR A 509 14.49 27.48 -1.58
C TYR A 509 14.22 27.57 -0.09
N THR A 510 14.06 26.42 0.56
CA THR A 510 13.94 26.29 2.03
C THR A 510 14.53 24.97 2.53
N SER A 511 15.07 24.93 3.74
CA SER A 511 15.52 23.70 4.42
C SER A 511 14.38 22.93 5.09
N ILE A 512 13.16 23.50 5.14
CA ILE A 512 12.01 22.94 5.85
C ILE A 512 11.22 22.00 4.94
N LYS A 513 11.02 20.76 5.38
CA LYS A 513 10.17 19.76 4.70
C LYS A 513 8.70 20.24 4.59
N PRO A 514 7.97 19.86 3.52
CA PRO A 514 6.62 20.38 3.26
C PRO A 514 5.60 20.17 4.39
N VAL A 515 5.78 19.14 5.23
CA VAL A 515 4.91 18.84 6.38
C VAL A 515 5.03 19.85 7.54
N ASN A 516 6.14 20.60 7.61
CA ASN A 516 6.44 21.56 8.68
C ASN A 516 6.28 23.03 8.23
N ILE A 517 5.62 23.26 7.10
CA ILE A 517 5.30 24.61 6.61
C ILE A 517 4.22 25.22 7.51
N ASN A 518 4.50 26.41 8.08
CA ASN A 518 3.56 27.05 9.01
C ASN A 518 2.23 27.44 8.32
N LYS A 519 1.15 27.55 9.11
CA LYS A 519 -0.21 27.87 8.63
C LYS A 519 -0.26 29.13 7.75
N ARG A 520 0.53 30.16 8.10
CA ARG A 520 0.64 31.42 7.35
C ARG A 520 1.19 31.23 5.93
N MET A 521 2.05 30.24 5.72
CA MET A 521 2.58 29.88 4.41
C MET A 521 1.74 28.83 3.70
N VAL A 522 1.04 27.94 4.42
CA VAL A 522 -0.05 27.13 3.83
C VAL A 522 -1.09 28.05 3.17
N ASP A 523 -1.51 29.13 3.83
CA ASP A 523 -2.47 30.09 3.26
C ASP A 523 -1.94 30.80 2.00
N VAL A 524 -0.65 31.10 1.90
CA VAL A 524 -0.05 31.70 0.70
C VAL A 524 0.09 30.65 -0.42
N VAL A 525 0.65 29.50 -0.10
CA VAL A 525 0.89 28.41 -1.06
C VAL A 525 -0.42 27.83 -1.59
N ALA A 526 -1.45 27.66 -0.75
CA ALA A 526 -2.78 27.22 -1.17
C ALA A 526 -3.54 28.28 -1.99
N LYS A 527 -3.31 29.58 -1.74
CA LYS A 527 -3.92 30.66 -2.53
C LYS A 527 -3.31 30.80 -3.93
N PHE A 528 -2.11 30.26 -4.15
CA PHE A 528 -1.42 30.20 -5.45
C PHE A 528 -1.22 28.78 -6.00
N SER A 529 -1.74 27.74 -5.34
CA SER A 529 -1.58 26.32 -5.74
C SER A 529 -2.20 26.02 -7.11
N LYS A 530 -3.19 26.81 -7.53
CA LYS A 530 -3.79 26.77 -8.87
C LYS A 530 -2.81 27.01 -10.04
N TYR A 531 -1.58 27.43 -9.74
CA TYR A 531 -0.50 27.61 -10.73
C TYR A 531 0.49 26.44 -10.77
N GLY A 532 0.31 25.41 -9.93
CA GLY A 532 1.22 24.26 -9.84
C GLY A 532 2.45 24.51 -8.97
N ILE A 533 2.96 23.43 -8.36
CA ILE A 533 4.15 23.43 -7.51
C ILE A 533 5.01 22.23 -7.91
N ILE A 534 6.23 22.49 -8.38
CA ILE A 534 7.24 21.45 -8.64
C ILE A 534 8.20 21.44 -7.44
N ASN A 535 8.38 20.28 -6.82
CA ASN A 535 9.31 20.06 -5.70
C ASN A 535 10.50 19.23 -6.19
N GLN A 536 11.71 19.74 -6.03
CA GLN A 536 12.96 19.01 -6.26
C GLN A 536 13.91 19.22 -5.07
N PRO A 537 14.49 18.17 -4.48
CA PRO A 537 15.58 18.31 -3.54
C PRO A 537 16.87 18.70 -4.28
N GLU A 538 17.48 19.83 -3.93
CA GLU A 538 18.78 20.28 -4.42
C GLU A 538 19.66 20.70 -3.22
N ASN A 539 20.81 20.06 -3.02
CA ASN A 539 21.84 20.48 -2.05
C ASN A 539 21.32 20.80 -0.62
N ASN A 540 20.60 19.85 0.00
CA ASN A 540 19.96 19.99 1.33
C ASN A 540 18.86 21.08 1.42
N LEU A 541 18.38 21.60 0.30
CA LEU A 541 17.25 22.53 0.21
C LEU A 541 16.14 21.97 -0.69
N TYR A 542 14.90 22.32 -0.37
CA TYR A 542 13.73 22.06 -1.19
C TYR A 542 13.51 23.26 -2.12
N LYS A 543 13.57 22.99 -3.43
CA LYS A 543 13.30 23.96 -4.50
C LYS A 543 11.82 23.92 -4.86
N TYR A 544 11.20 25.10 -4.87
CA TYR A 544 9.80 25.31 -5.22
C TYR A 544 9.67 26.30 -6.38
N GLN A 545 8.70 26.09 -7.26
CA GLN A 545 8.31 27.05 -8.30
C GLN A 545 6.84 27.41 -8.19
N VAL A 546 6.51 28.69 -8.45
CA VAL A 546 5.14 29.22 -8.53
C VAL A 546 4.98 30.02 -9.83
N GLY A 547 3.94 29.71 -10.61
CA GLY A 547 3.68 30.29 -11.94
C GLY A 547 3.53 29.21 -13.02
N PRO A 548 3.18 29.55 -14.27
CA PRO A 548 3.45 30.84 -14.91
C PRO A 548 2.43 31.95 -14.62
N PHE A 549 2.92 33.18 -14.61
CA PHE A 549 2.13 34.42 -14.60
C PHE A 549 2.40 35.20 -15.90
N THR A 550 1.38 35.82 -16.46
CA THR A 550 1.53 36.72 -17.63
C THR A 550 1.96 38.14 -17.23
N ASN A 551 2.03 38.45 -15.93
CA ASN A 551 2.30 39.79 -15.41
C ASN A 551 3.50 39.82 -14.43
N LYS A 552 4.55 40.56 -14.81
CA LYS A 552 5.77 40.80 -14.00
C LYS A 552 5.48 41.33 -12.60
N ARG A 553 4.43 42.16 -12.47
CA ARG A 553 4.04 42.81 -11.20
C ARG A 553 3.43 41.81 -10.21
N GLU A 554 2.81 40.73 -10.70
CA GLU A 554 2.27 39.64 -9.88
C GLU A 554 3.40 38.76 -9.34
N GLY A 555 4.30 38.31 -10.24
CA GLY A 555 5.52 37.60 -9.85
C GLY A 555 6.36 38.41 -8.86
N LYS A 556 6.52 39.73 -9.06
CA LYS A 556 7.25 40.58 -8.10
C LYS A 556 6.59 40.64 -6.72
N LYS A 557 5.24 40.69 -6.60
CA LYS A 557 4.57 40.67 -5.29
C LYS A 557 4.86 39.39 -4.51
N ILE A 558 4.82 38.25 -5.18
CA ILE A 558 5.11 36.93 -4.58
C ILE A 558 6.60 36.84 -4.20
N PHE A 559 7.49 37.30 -5.07
CA PHE A 559 8.93 37.42 -4.81
C PHE A 559 9.23 38.21 -3.52
N GLU A 560 8.72 39.45 -3.41
CA GLU A 560 8.97 40.29 -2.23
C GLU A 560 8.36 39.68 -0.95
N SER A 561 7.21 39.01 -1.06
CA SER A 561 6.53 38.35 0.07
C SER A 561 7.32 37.16 0.60
N LEU A 562 7.87 36.32 -0.29
CA LEU A 562 8.72 35.18 0.09
C LEU A 562 10.08 35.66 0.61
N LYS A 563 10.66 36.72 0.01
CA LYS A 563 11.91 37.32 0.46
C LYS A 563 11.79 37.93 1.86
N ALA A 564 10.67 38.59 2.16
CA ALA A 564 10.34 39.09 3.49
C ALA A 564 10.13 37.99 4.55
N MET A 565 9.88 36.74 4.13
CA MET A 565 9.82 35.57 5.01
C MET A 565 11.19 34.87 5.19
N GLY A 566 12.27 35.42 4.61
CA GLY A 566 13.64 34.91 4.78
C GLY A 566 14.06 33.81 3.80
N TYR A 567 13.25 33.51 2.78
CA TYR A 567 13.64 32.53 1.75
C TYR A 567 14.67 33.11 0.76
N GLN A 568 15.49 32.23 0.18
CA GLN A 568 16.22 32.55 -1.05
C GLN A 568 15.24 32.42 -2.22
N VAL A 569 15.04 33.49 -2.99
CA VAL A 569 13.96 33.61 -3.97
C VAL A 569 14.50 34.23 -5.25
N MET A 570 14.21 33.64 -6.41
CA MET A 570 14.52 34.20 -7.72
C MET A 570 13.25 34.51 -8.51
N LEU A 571 13.19 35.67 -9.16
CA LEU A 571 12.17 35.96 -10.18
C LEU A 571 12.73 35.60 -11.55
N LEU A 572 12.02 34.75 -12.28
CA LEU A 572 12.42 34.18 -13.57
C LEU A 572 11.47 34.64 -14.67
N GLU A 573 12.02 35.03 -15.82
CA GLU A 573 11.29 35.38 -17.05
C GLU A 573 11.56 34.32 -18.11
N TYR A 574 10.52 33.83 -18.77
CA TYR A 574 10.56 32.80 -19.80
C TYR A 574 9.89 33.30 -21.08
N ASN A 575 10.46 32.95 -22.23
CA ASN A 575 9.85 33.19 -23.54
C ASN A 575 9.45 31.87 -24.24
N ASP A 576 8.79 32.01 -25.38
CA ASP A 576 8.23 30.93 -26.21
C ASP A 576 9.28 29.84 -26.59
N ASN A 577 10.57 30.18 -26.57
CA ASN A 577 11.69 29.27 -26.81
C ASN A 577 12.28 28.66 -25.51
N ARG A 578 11.50 28.67 -24.42
CA ARG A 578 11.85 28.21 -23.05
C ARG A 578 13.14 28.82 -22.45
N ARG A 579 13.71 29.89 -23.01
CA ARG A 579 14.92 30.53 -22.46
C ARG A 579 14.60 31.25 -21.16
N VAL A 580 15.32 30.91 -20.09
CA VAL A 580 15.14 31.49 -18.75
C VAL A 580 16.06 32.68 -18.58
N ARG A 581 15.51 33.81 -18.13
CA ARG A 581 16.27 34.97 -17.67
C ARG A 581 15.96 35.23 -16.20
N ILE A 582 16.98 35.20 -15.35
CA ILE A 582 16.85 35.65 -13.96
C ILE A 582 16.71 37.18 -13.97
N LEU A 583 15.67 37.68 -13.30
CA LEU A 583 15.36 39.11 -13.21
C LEU A 583 15.73 39.72 -11.86
N LEU A 584 15.56 38.94 -10.79
CA LEU A 584 15.87 39.34 -9.42
C LEU A 584 16.41 38.10 -8.69
N PRO A 585 17.50 38.23 -7.91
CA PRO A 585 18.06 37.19 -7.03
C PRO A 585 17.58 37.29 -5.57
#